data_AF-A0AAD7AA84-F1
#
_entry.id   AF-A0AAD7AA84-F1
#
_cell.length_a   1.000
_cell.length_b   1.000
_cell.length_c   1.000
_cell.angle_alpha   90.00
_cell.angle_beta   90.00
_cell.angle_gamma   90.00
#
_symmetry.space_group_name_H-M   'P 1'
#
loop_
_entity.id
_entity.type
_entity.pdbx_description
1 polymer ?
#
loop_
_entity_poly.entity_id
_entity_poly.type
_entity_poly.pdbx_seq_one_letter_code
_entity_poly.pdbx_strand_id
1 'polypeptide(L)'
;FGSGLVPLQFANNLTLVGIGEPPSPETIALWIYMNKGYGAFRGLQVLSFNLPVDASPAAVRAAFFCFYHWLDHHLSDKDKKMLDFRTIFAEQLLCKVGRWKKHTKE
;
A
#
# COMPACT_ATOMS: atom_id res chain seq x y z
N PHE A 1 13.63 9.80 -2.73
CA PHE A 1 12.54 10.77 -2.98
C PHE A 1 13.07 11.73 -4.02
N GLY A 2 12.63 11.61 -5.27
CA GLY A 2 13.12 12.40 -6.39
C GLY A 2 11.94 12.82 -7.26
N SER A 3 11.86 14.13 -7.52
CA SER A 3 10.95 14.85 -8.44
C SER A 3 9.45 14.57 -8.31
N GLY A 4 8.75 15.45 -7.57
CA GLY A 4 7.30 15.61 -7.63
C GLY A 4 6.52 14.81 -6.59
N LEU A 5 5.37 15.34 -6.18
CA LEU A 5 4.32 14.57 -5.53
C LEU A 5 3.97 13.43 -6.49
N VAL A 6 4.30 12.18 -6.11
CA VAL A 6 3.93 11.01 -6.91
C VAL A 6 2.41 11.06 -7.09
N PRO A 7 1.85 10.79 -8.29
CA PRO A 7 0.42 10.97 -8.55
C PRO A 7 -0.51 10.38 -7.47
N LEU A 8 -0.11 9.26 -6.86
CA LEU A 8 -0.84 8.64 -5.76
C LEU A 8 -0.78 9.46 -4.44
N GLN A 9 0.35 10.10 -4.12
CA GLN A 9 0.45 11.03 -3.00
C GLN A 9 -0.39 12.29 -3.24
N PHE A 10 -0.49 12.74 -4.49
CA PHE A 10 -1.34 13.88 -4.84
C PHE A 10 -2.82 13.50 -4.71
N ALA A 11 -3.22 12.37 -5.28
CA ALA A 11 -4.56 11.81 -5.10
C ALA A 11 -4.88 11.63 -3.61
N ASN A 12 -3.94 11.14 -2.80
CA ASN A 12 -4.10 11.04 -1.35
C ASN A 12 -4.45 12.38 -0.70
N ASN A 13 -3.66 13.41 -1.00
CA ASN A 13 -3.89 14.73 -0.41
C ASN A 13 -5.24 15.29 -0.82
N LEU A 14 -5.68 15.10 -2.07
CA LEU A 14 -7.03 15.49 -2.51
C LEU A 14 -8.12 14.78 -1.72
N THR A 15 -7.96 13.48 -1.45
CA THR A 15 -8.92 12.72 -0.65
C THR A 15 -8.93 13.11 0.83
N LEU A 16 -7.78 13.52 1.37
CA LEU A 16 -7.66 14.02 2.74
C LEU A 16 -8.38 15.36 2.94
N VAL A 17 -8.35 16.25 1.95
CA VAL A 17 -9.03 17.55 2.00
C VAL A 17 -10.48 17.49 1.49
N GLY A 18 -11.00 16.30 1.18
CA GLY A 18 -12.38 16.10 0.73
C GLY A 18 -12.68 16.56 -0.70
N ILE A 19 -11.65 16.76 -1.53
CA ILE A 19 -11.82 17.13 -2.96
C ILE A 19 -12.08 15.88 -3.81
N GLY A 20 -11.70 14.69 -3.35
CA GLY A 20 -11.95 13.43 -4.05
C GLY A 20 -12.29 12.29 -3.11
N GLU A 21 -12.85 11.21 -3.68
CA GLU A 21 -13.16 9.99 -2.96
C GLU A 21 -11.93 9.08 -2.84
N PRO A 22 -11.72 8.43 -1.67
CA PRO A 22 -10.62 7.48 -1.51
C PRO A 22 -10.79 6.29 -2.47
N PRO A 23 -9.71 5.79 -3.08
CA PRO A 23 -9.78 4.65 -3.98
C PRO A 23 -10.19 3.39 -3.21
N SER A 24 -10.96 2.52 -3.87
CA SER A 24 -11.33 1.23 -3.28
C SER A 24 -10.10 0.32 -3.11
N PRO A 25 -10.17 -0.71 -2.23
CA PRO A 25 -9.08 -1.67 -2.09
C PRO A 25 -8.73 -2.38 -3.41
N GLU A 26 -9.73 -2.64 -4.27
CA GLU A 26 -9.54 -3.18 -5.62
C GLU A 26 -8.72 -2.25 -6.50
N THR A 27 -9.02 -0.95 -6.43
CA THR A 27 -8.35 0.07 -7.24
C THR A 27 -6.88 0.15 -6.85
N ILE A 28 -6.57 0.14 -5.55
CA ILE A 28 -5.17 0.11 -5.07
C ILE A 28 -4.48 -1.20 -5.42
N ALA A 29 -5.14 -2.36 -5.26
CA ALA A 29 -4.57 -3.64 -5.67
C ALA A 29 -4.20 -3.67 -7.16
N LEU A 30 -5.10 -3.19 -8.03
CA LEU A 30 -4.84 -3.08 -9.47
C LEU A 30 -3.69 -2.09 -9.73
N TRP A 31 -3.67 -0.95 -9.04
CA TRP A 31 -2.59 0.02 -9.17
C TRP A 31 -1.25 -0.61 -8.81
N ILE A 32 -1.15 -1.35 -7.70
CA ILE A 32 0.08 -2.07 -7.29
C ILE A 32 0.50 -3.08 -8.37
N TYR A 33 -0.45 -3.83 -8.95
CA TYR A 33 -0.16 -4.78 -10.02
C TYR A 33 0.38 -4.09 -11.29
N MET A 34 -0.18 -2.94 -11.68
CA MET A 34 0.30 -2.17 -12.84
C MET A 34 1.65 -1.50 -12.58
N ASN A 35 2.02 -1.32 -11.30
CA ASN A 35 3.18 -0.56 -10.82
C ASN A 35 4.16 -1.45 -10.05
N LYS A 36 4.43 -2.68 -10.51
CA LYS A 36 5.30 -3.67 -9.82
C LYS A 36 6.71 -3.17 -9.50
N GLY A 37 7.21 -2.17 -10.24
CA GLY A 37 8.51 -1.54 -10.01
C GLY A 37 8.57 -0.64 -8.75
N TYR A 38 7.43 -0.30 -8.16
CA TYR A 38 7.36 0.58 -6.99
C TYR A 38 7.40 -0.18 -5.66
N GLY A 39 7.46 0.59 -4.57
CA GLY A 39 7.71 0.07 -3.23
C GLY A 39 6.61 -0.84 -2.70
N ALA A 40 5.35 -0.63 -3.05
CA ALA A 40 4.24 -1.40 -2.50
C ALA A 40 4.27 -2.87 -2.92
N PHE A 41 4.54 -3.17 -4.19
CA PHE A 41 4.70 -4.54 -4.69
C PHE A 41 5.87 -5.25 -3.99
N ARG A 42 7.02 -4.57 -3.89
CA ARG A 42 8.17 -5.08 -3.15
C ARG A 42 7.87 -5.25 -1.65
N GLY A 43 7.05 -4.38 -1.07
CA GLY A 43 6.60 -4.47 0.32
C GLY A 43 5.86 -5.78 0.58
N LEU A 44 4.95 -6.17 -0.31
CA LEU A 44 4.25 -7.46 -0.23
C LEU A 44 5.22 -8.64 -0.30
N GLN A 45 6.19 -8.61 -1.22
CA GLN A 45 7.23 -9.65 -1.29
C GLN A 45 8.07 -9.71 0.00
N VAL A 46 8.40 -8.56 0.58
CA VAL A 46 9.16 -8.47 1.84
C VAL A 46 8.38 -9.04 3.03
N LEU A 47 7.04 -8.95 3.00
CA LEU A 47 6.14 -9.60 3.95
C LEU A 47 5.91 -11.09 3.65
N SER A 48 6.72 -11.69 2.77
CA SER A 48 6.70 -13.12 2.42
C SER A 48 5.49 -13.56 1.59
N PHE A 49 4.73 -12.65 0.98
CA PHE A 49 3.78 -13.04 -0.06
C PHE A 49 4.54 -13.55 -1.30
N ASN A 50 4.21 -14.75 -1.77
CA ASN A 50 4.84 -15.35 -2.94
C ASN A 50 4.33 -14.68 -4.24
N LEU A 51 4.95 -13.55 -4.59
CA LEU A 51 4.63 -12.76 -5.77
C LEU A 51 5.84 -12.69 -6.69
N PRO A 52 6.04 -13.66 -7.61
CA PRO A 52 7.08 -13.56 -8.62
C PRO A 52 6.82 -12.39 -9.60
N VAL A 53 7.78 -12.08 -10.47
CA VAL A 53 7.68 -10.94 -11.40
C VAL A 53 6.45 -11.07 -12.32
N ASP A 54 6.15 -12.29 -12.73
CA ASP A 54 5.01 -12.71 -13.55
C ASP A 54 3.72 -13.01 -12.75
N ALA A 55 3.69 -12.67 -11.44
CA ALA A 55 2.50 -12.85 -10.61
C ALA A 55 1.25 -12.25 -11.26
N SER A 56 0.16 -13.02 -11.22
CA SER A 56 -1.13 -12.62 -11.78
C SER A 56 -1.75 -11.45 -11.02
N PRO A 57 -2.64 -10.66 -11.66
CA PRO A 57 -3.39 -9.60 -10.97
C PRO A 57 -4.16 -10.12 -9.75
N ALA A 58 -4.71 -11.34 -9.85
CA ALA A 58 -5.46 -11.98 -8.78
C ALA A 58 -4.58 -12.27 -7.55
N ALA A 59 -3.34 -12.73 -7.77
CA ALA A 59 -2.39 -12.98 -6.68
C ALA A 59 -2.01 -11.69 -5.95
N VAL A 60 -1.73 -10.61 -6.68
CA VAL A 60 -1.42 -9.30 -6.09
C VAL A 60 -2.61 -8.74 -5.32
N ARG A 61 -3.82 -8.89 -5.87
CA ARG A 61 -5.05 -8.49 -5.17
C ARG A 61 -5.24 -9.27 -3.88
N ALA A 62 -5.13 -10.59 -3.91
CA ALA A 62 -5.26 -11.41 -2.71
C ALA A 62 -4.23 -11.00 -1.64
N ALA A 63 -2.97 -10.82 -2.02
CA ALA A 63 -1.91 -10.37 -1.10
C ALA A 63 -2.21 -9.01 -0.47
N PHE A 64 -2.62 -8.02 -1.27
CA PHE A 64 -2.99 -6.71 -0.76
C PHE A 64 -4.21 -6.76 0.18
N PHE A 65 -5.24 -7.54 -0.17
CA PHE A 65 -6.42 -7.71 0.68
C PHE A 65 -6.09 -8.38 2.01
N CYS A 66 -5.27 -9.44 1.99
CA CYS A 66 -4.80 -10.07 3.23
C CYS A 66 -4.08 -9.06 4.12
N PHE A 67 -3.17 -8.26 3.55
CA PHE A 67 -2.47 -7.23 4.29
C PHE A 67 -3.40 -6.14 4.83
N TYR A 68 -4.31 -5.64 3.99
CA TYR A 68 -5.26 -4.59 4.36
C TYR A 68 -6.21 -5.04 5.47
N HIS A 69 -6.83 -6.22 5.33
CA HIS A 69 -7.72 -6.76 6.34
C HIS A 69 -6.99 -7.15 7.62
N TRP A 70 -5.74 -7.60 7.52
CA TRP A 70 -4.93 -7.84 8.71
C TRP A 70 -4.72 -6.56 9.52
N LEU A 71 -4.38 -5.44 8.86
CA LEU A 71 -4.28 -4.14 9.54
C LEU A 71 -5.61 -3.67 10.11
N ASP A 72 -6.69 -3.78 9.32
CA ASP A 72 -8.03 -3.39 9.76
C ASP A 72 -8.48 -4.21 10.98
N HIS A 73 -8.13 -5.49 11.04
CA HIS A 73 -8.49 -6.32 12.19
C HIS A 73 -7.65 -6.01 13.44
N HIS A 74 -6.38 -5.66 13.29
CA HIS A 74 -5.44 -5.52 14.43
C HIS A 74 -5.24 -4.09 14.93
N LEU A 75 -5.53 -3.07 14.11
CA LEU A 75 -5.46 -1.67 14.56
C LEU A 75 -6.70 -1.35 15.41
N SER A 76 -6.48 -0.67 16.54
CA SER A 76 -7.60 -0.14 17.32
C SER A 76 -8.32 0.97 16.55
N ASP A 77 -9.60 1.21 16.83
CA ASP A 77 -10.34 2.31 16.18
C ASP A 77 -9.68 3.68 16.44
N LYS A 78 -9.03 3.84 17.60
CA LYS A 78 -8.25 5.03 17.93
C LYS A 78 -7.05 5.17 16.98
N ASP A 79 -6.31 4.10 16.73
CA ASP A 79 -5.16 4.11 15.82
C ASP A 79 -5.61 4.33 14.38
N LYS A 80 -6.70 3.67 13.95
CA LYS A 80 -7.30 3.88 12.62
C LYS A 80 -7.66 5.34 12.41
N LYS A 81 -8.29 5.98 13.40
CA LYS A 81 -8.65 7.41 13.34
C LYS A 81 -7.41 8.31 13.33
N MET A 82 -6.41 8.01 14.14
CA MET A 82 -5.17 8.79 14.23
C MET A 82 -4.34 8.71 12.93
N LEU A 83 -4.31 7.55 12.30
CA LEU A 83 -3.55 7.29 11.07
C LEU A 83 -4.32 7.64 9.79
N ASP A 84 -5.59 8.01 9.92
CA ASP A 84 -6.55 8.04 8.82
C ASP A 84 -6.49 6.76 7.96
N PHE A 85 -6.66 5.61 8.62
CA PHE A 85 -6.52 4.29 8.02
C PHE A 85 -7.50 4.11 6.86
N ARG A 86 -6.95 4.10 5.66
CA ARG A 86 -7.63 3.83 4.38
C ARG A 86 -6.68 3.07 3.46
N THR A 87 -7.15 2.77 2.25
CA THR A 87 -6.41 2.02 1.24
C THR A 87 -5.07 2.68 0.87
N ILE A 88 -5.01 4.01 0.86
CA ILE A 88 -3.78 4.74 0.56
C ILE A 88 -2.76 4.63 1.70
N PHE A 89 -3.20 4.68 2.96
CA PHE A 89 -2.31 4.43 4.10
C PHE A 89 -1.66 3.04 4.00
N ALA A 90 -2.43 2.02 3.65
CA ALA A 90 -1.92 0.66 3.48
C ALA A 90 -0.85 0.56 2.36
N GLU A 91 -1.09 1.18 1.20
CA GLU A 91 -0.09 1.26 0.13
C GLU A 91 1.19 1.96 0.60
N GLN A 92 1.06 3.10 1.28
CA GLN A 92 2.19 3.87 1.77
C GLN A 92 2.99 3.08 2.79
N LEU A 93 2.33 2.35 3.68
CA LEU A 93 2.97 1.48 4.66
C LEU A 93 3.79 0.38 3.97
N LEU A 94 3.24 -0.31 2.95
CA LEU A 94 3.99 -1.30 2.16
C LEU A 94 5.24 -0.68 1.51
N CYS A 95 5.10 0.52 0.97
CA CYS A 95 6.21 1.30 0.41
C CYS A 95 7.33 1.60 1.44
N LYS A 96 7.01 1.67 2.73
CA LYS A 96 7.98 1.84 3.83
C LYS A 96 8.54 0.52 4.33
N VAL A 97 7.74 -0.53 4.44
CA VAL A 97 8.19 -1.87 4.82
C VAL A 97 9.35 -2.34 3.93
N GLY A 98 9.20 -2.17 2.61
CA GLY A 98 10.25 -2.52 1.66
C GLY A 98 11.54 -1.69 1.78
N ARG A 99 11.48 -0.50 2.41
CA ARG A 99 12.65 0.36 2.68
C ARG A 99 13.29 0.03 4.02
N TRP A 100 12.49 -0.25 5.05
CA TRP A 100 12.99 -0.52 6.40
C TRP A 100 13.94 -1.72 6.41
N LYS A 101 13.58 -2.83 5.74
CA LYS A 101 14.44 -4.01 5.62
C LYS A 101 15.78 -3.76 4.91
N LYS A 102 15.90 -2.69 4.11
CA LYS A 102 17.20 -2.29 3.53
C LYS A 102 18.12 -1.60 4.54
N HIS A 103 17.57 -1.00 5.59
CA HIS A 103 18.30 -0.25 6.61
C HIS A 103 18.62 -1.09 7.86
N THR A 104 17.83 -2.12 8.16
CA THR A 104 18.09 -3.06 9.26
C THR A 104 18.85 -4.29 8.78
N LYS A 105 19.95 -4.11 8.03
CA LYS A 105 20.89 -5.21 7.80
C LYS A 105 21.48 -5.61 9.16
N GLU A 106 20.98 -6.70 9.72
CA GLU A 106 21.80 -7.63 10.50
C GLU A 106 22.74 -8.36 9.54
#